data_AF-A0A8T6I5D7-F1
#
_entry.id   AF-A0A8T6I5D7-F1
#
_cell.length_a   1.000
_cell.length_b   1.000
_cell.length_c   1.000
_cell.angle_alpha   90.00
_cell.angle_beta   90.00
_cell.angle_gamma   90.00
#
_symmetry.space_group_name_H-M   'P 1'
#
loop_
_entity.id
_entity.type
_entity.pdbx_description
1 polymer ?
#
loop_
_entity_poly.entity_id
_entity_poly.type
_entity_poly.pdbx_seq_one_letter_code
_entity_poly.pdbx_strand_id
1 'polypeptide(L)'
;MSVCTVPVRNWLTIICLSSLPVAGGAEESEAPAADGFEDEAEITVEAILANPLDDDAYAASSRCLTPGRYRRIEIMNDRIIVFHGREDDAWVNYLRKRCLGLRPDMILTVERQGMRLCARDRFRGTPRTRGGAGSMPCMLGDFHRVPSNSVGAIRDAIQASERTTTVKRTVGPVEPTGPEDATSPEE
;
A
#
# COMPACT_ATOMS: atom_id res chain seq x y z
N MET A 1 -1.50 -9.89 -55.68
CA MET A 1 -1.41 -8.42 -55.63
C MET A 1 -2.82 -7.87 -55.65
N SER A 2 -3.33 -7.41 -54.50
CA SER A 2 -4.39 -6.42 -54.43
C SER A 2 -4.39 -5.87 -53.01
N VAL A 3 -4.11 -4.57 -52.91
CA VAL A 3 -3.92 -3.83 -51.68
C VAL A 3 -5.19 -3.04 -51.46
N CYS A 4 -5.82 -3.16 -50.29
CA CYS A 4 -6.86 -2.22 -49.86
C CYS A 4 -6.51 -1.74 -48.45
N THR A 5 -6.19 -0.46 -48.36
CA THR A 5 -5.90 0.29 -47.14
C THR A 5 -7.20 0.77 -46.49
N VAL A 6 -7.32 0.48 -45.19
CA VAL A 6 -8.03 1.12 -44.04
C VAL A 6 -8.93 2.35 -44.33
N PRO A 7 -10.09 2.51 -43.66
CA PRO A 7 -10.09 3.35 -42.45
C PRO A 7 -11.09 3.00 -41.31
N VAL A 8 -10.66 3.27 -40.07
CA VAL A 8 -11.33 4.08 -39.02
C VAL A 8 -12.66 3.60 -38.41
N ARG A 9 -12.55 3.13 -37.16
CA ARG A 9 -13.26 3.60 -35.95
C ARG A 9 -14.76 3.94 -36.10
N ASN A 10 -15.64 3.07 -35.61
CA ASN A 10 -16.84 3.54 -34.92
C ASN A 10 -17.42 2.51 -33.96
N TRP A 11 -17.85 2.99 -32.80
CA TRP A 11 -18.61 2.28 -31.78
C TRP A 11 -20.06 2.01 -32.21
N LEU A 12 -20.69 1.11 -31.47
CA LEU A 12 -22.14 0.77 -31.43
C LEU A 12 -22.68 -0.18 -32.50
N THR A 13 -22.87 -1.44 -32.11
CA THR A 13 -24.17 -2.11 -32.30
C THR A 13 -24.33 -3.24 -31.29
N ILE A 14 -25.23 -3.06 -30.33
CA ILE A 14 -25.82 -4.14 -29.54
C ILE A 14 -26.75 -4.88 -30.50
N ILE A 15 -26.41 -6.13 -30.83
CA ILE A 15 -27.32 -7.05 -31.52
C ILE A 15 -27.68 -8.14 -30.52
N CYS A 16 -28.85 -7.96 -29.90
CA CYS A 16 -29.59 -9.09 -29.34
C CYS A 16 -30.22 -9.84 -30.51
N LEU A 17 -29.82 -11.10 -30.73
CA LEU A 17 -30.64 -12.04 -31.48
C LEU A 17 -30.62 -13.40 -30.75
N SER A 18 -31.80 -13.74 -30.27
CA SER A 18 -32.24 -14.98 -29.63
C SER A 18 -32.06 -16.22 -30.52
N SER A 19 -31.63 -17.32 -29.90
CA SER A 19 -32.32 -18.64 -29.86
C SER A 19 -31.34 -19.82 -29.73
N LEU A 20 -31.40 -20.51 -28.57
CA LEU A 20 -31.05 -21.93 -28.37
C LEU A 20 -32.17 -22.83 -28.96
N PRO A 21 -32.13 -24.19 -29.01
CA PRO A 21 -31.21 -25.17 -28.37
C PRO A 21 -30.80 -26.39 -29.24
N VAL A 22 -29.86 -27.25 -28.79
CA VAL A 22 -29.86 -28.72 -29.05
C VAL A 22 -29.21 -29.47 -27.89
N ALA A 23 -29.87 -30.56 -27.50
CA ALA A 23 -29.52 -31.74 -26.68
C ALA A 23 -28.01 -31.98 -26.42
N GLY A 24 -27.57 -32.46 -25.26
CA GLY A 24 -28.16 -33.48 -24.38
C GLY A 24 -27.11 -34.58 -24.23
N GLY A 25 -26.59 -34.75 -23.01
CA GLY A 25 -25.54 -35.72 -22.68
C GLY A 25 -25.30 -35.68 -21.18
N ALA A 26 -26.06 -36.51 -20.47
CA ALA A 26 -25.87 -36.82 -19.07
C ALA A 26 -24.74 -37.84 -18.97
N GLU A 27 -23.66 -37.50 -18.27
CA GLU A 27 -22.85 -38.49 -17.56
C GLU A 27 -22.63 -37.95 -16.15
N GLU A 28 -23.47 -38.47 -15.28
CA GLU A 28 -23.30 -38.58 -13.84
C GLU A 28 -22.04 -39.44 -13.60
N SER A 29 -21.07 -38.89 -12.89
CA SER A 29 -20.00 -39.69 -12.32
C SER A 29 -19.74 -39.17 -10.92
N GLU A 30 -20.32 -39.94 -10.01
CA GLU A 30 -20.11 -40.04 -8.58
C GLU A 30 -18.81 -39.42 -8.07
N ALA A 31 -18.97 -38.52 -7.11
CA ALA A 31 -17.90 -38.08 -6.24
C ALA A 31 -17.29 -39.28 -5.48
N PRO A 32 -15.96 -39.43 -5.42
CA PRO A 32 -15.37 -39.97 -4.22
C PRO A 32 -15.42 -38.87 -3.16
N ALA A 33 -16.19 -39.10 -2.11
CA ALA A 33 -15.99 -38.45 -0.83
C ALA A 33 -14.59 -38.83 -0.33
N ALA A 34 -13.58 -38.07 -0.76
CA ALA A 34 -12.35 -37.96 -0.01
C ALA A 34 -12.64 -36.96 1.10
N ASP A 35 -12.82 -37.50 2.30
CA ASP A 35 -12.74 -36.78 3.57
C ASP A 35 -11.30 -36.25 3.68
N GLY A 36 -11.04 -35.16 2.95
CA GLY A 36 -9.84 -34.37 3.09
C GLY A 36 -10.19 -33.30 4.10
N PHE A 37 -9.78 -33.51 5.35
CA PHE A 37 -9.52 -32.38 6.22
C PHE A 37 -8.62 -31.46 5.41
N GLU A 38 -9.17 -30.34 4.98
CA GLU A 38 -8.43 -29.28 4.33
C GLU A 38 -7.33 -28.94 5.34
N ASP A 39 -6.12 -29.42 5.07
CA ASP A 39 -4.94 -29.05 5.81
C ASP A 39 -4.99 -27.52 5.87
N GLU A 40 -5.22 -26.98 7.06
CA GLU A 40 -4.81 -25.63 7.39
C GLU A 40 -3.35 -25.57 7.00
N ALA A 41 -3.10 -25.10 5.78
CA ALA A 41 -1.80 -25.24 5.15
C ALA A 41 -0.81 -24.62 6.11
N GLU A 42 -0.04 -25.47 6.80
CA GLU A 42 1.01 -25.00 7.69
C GLU A 42 1.95 -24.25 6.77
N ILE A 43 1.84 -22.91 6.77
CA ILE A 43 2.70 -22.05 5.97
C ILE A 43 4.08 -22.18 6.63
N THR A 44 4.87 -23.14 6.16
CA THR A 44 6.21 -23.38 6.65
C THR A 44 7.11 -22.24 6.22
N VAL A 45 8.16 -21.98 7.01
CA VAL A 45 9.16 -20.96 6.67
C VAL A 45 9.81 -21.31 5.33
N GLU A 46 10.04 -22.60 5.09
CA GLU A 46 10.59 -23.14 3.84
C GLU A 46 9.67 -22.84 2.65
N ALA A 47 8.34 -22.96 2.82
CA ALA A 47 7.37 -22.65 1.76
C ALA A 47 7.33 -21.15 1.43
N ILE A 48 7.46 -20.26 2.43
CA ILE A 48 7.56 -18.81 2.20
C ILE A 48 8.84 -18.46 1.43
N LEU A 49 9.97 -19.05 1.82
CA LEU A 49 11.26 -18.77 1.19
C LEU A 49 11.42 -19.41 -0.19
N ALA A 50 10.70 -20.50 -0.47
CA ALA A 50 10.72 -21.19 -1.75
C ALA A 50 9.98 -20.44 -2.88
N ASN A 51 9.14 -19.46 -2.54
CA ASN A 51 8.44 -18.63 -3.51
C ASN A 51 8.85 -17.15 -3.37
N PRO A 52 10.08 -16.79 -3.78
CA PRO A 52 10.50 -15.40 -3.78
C PRO A 52 9.62 -14.60 -4.74
N LEU A 53 9.25 -13.40 -4.33
CA LEU A 53 8.62 -12.44 -5.24
C LEU A 53 9.58 -12.13 -6.39
N ASP A 54 9.03 -11.84 -7.56
CA ASP A 54 9.81 -11.39 -8.72
C ASP A 54 10.58 -10.10 -8.42
N ASP A 55 11.70 -9.86 -9.11
CA ASP A 55 12.57 -8.69 -8.88
C ASP A 55 11.84 -7.34 -9.04
N ASP A 56 10.79 -7.30 -9.85
CA ASP A 56 9.93 -6.13 -10.07
C ASP A 56 8.92 -5.89 -8.94
N ALA A 57 8.59 -6.92 -8.16
CA ALA A 57 7.79 -6.79 -6.94
C ALA A 57 8.61 -6.17 -5.79
N TYR A 58 9.94 -6.24 -5.83
CA TYR A 58 10.79 -5.43 -4.96
C TYR A 58 10.77 -3.98 -5.45
N ALA A 59 9.96 -3.15 -4.79
CA ALA A 59 9.75 -1.76 -5.15
C ALA A 59 11.09 -0.99 -5.31
N ALA A 60 11.45 -0.70 -6.56
CA ALA A 60 12.63 0.09 -6.88
C ALA A 60 12.54 1.47 -6.21
N SER A 61 13.43 1.74 -5.26
CA SER A 61 13.57 3.06 -4.66
C SER A 61 14.36 3.97 -5.59
N SER A 62 13.81 5.15 -5.89
CA SER A 62 14.52 6.19 -6.64
C SER A 62 15.03 7.26 -5.69
N ARG A 63 16.25 7.76 -5.94
CA ARG A 63 16.86 8.81 -5.12
C ARG A 63 16.30 10.21 -5.43
N CYS A 64 15.86 10.45 -6.66
CA CYS A 64 15.33 11.75 -7.07
C CYS A 64 14.10 11.58 -7.96
N LEU A 65 13.11 12.44 -7.76
CA LEU A 65 11.86 12.51 -8.48
C LEU A 65 11.80 13.80 -9.31
N THR A 66 11.54 13.66 -10.60
CA THR A 66 11.36 14.81 -11.51
C THR A 66 9.96 15.41 -11.33
N PRO A 67 9.77 16.76 -11.37
CA PRO A 67 8.48 17.39 -11.12
C PRO A 67 7.32 16.90 -11.99
N GLY A 68 7.61 16.40 -13.20
CA GLY A 68 6.59 15.85 -14.10
C GLY A 68 6.00 14.51 -13.66
N ARG A 69 6.69 13.77 -12.76
CA ARG A 69 6.29 12.43 -12.31
C ARG A 69 5.14 12.47 -11.31
N TYR A 70 5.04 13.53 -10.49
CA TYR A 70 3.97 13.69 -9.50
C TYR A 70 3.09 14.91 -9.77
N ARG A 71 1.89 14.90 -9.21
CA ARG A 71 0.85 15.92 -9.38
C ARG A 71 0.33 16.47 -8.05
N ARG A 72 0.32 15.63 -7.01
CA ARG A 72 -0.15 16.00 -5.68
C ARG A 72 0.78 15.43 -4.63
N ILE A 73 1.01 16.19 -3.58
CA ILE A 73 1.78 15.75 -2.42
C ILE A 73 0.81 15.66 -1.25
N GLU A 74 0.79 14.52 -0.58
CA GLU A 74 0.01 14.26 0.60
C GLU A 74 0.94 13.93 1.76
N ILE A 75 0.82 14.67 2.86
CA ILE A 75 1.50 14.35 4.10
C ILE A 75 0.56 13.44 4.88
N MET A 76 0.93 12.16 5.06
CA MET A 76 0.09 11.20 5.78
C MET A 76 0.28 11.34 7.29
N ASN A 77 1.51 11.56 7.75
CA ASN A 77 1.87 11.80 9.14
C ASN A 77 3.25 12.47 9.25
N ASP A 78 3.86 12.42 10.43
CA ASP A 78 5.17 13.02 10.70
C ASP A 78 6.39 12.24 10.17
N ARG A 79 6.17 11.14 9.44
CA ARG A 79 7.22 10.29 8.83
C ARG A 79 6.96 9.88 7.39
N ILE A 80 5.73 10.00 6.90
CA ILE A 80 5.32 9.42 5.62
C ILE A 80 4.69 10.50 4.76
N ILE A 81 5.25 10.67 3.56
CA ILE A 81 4.77 11.61 2.55
C ILE A 81 4.55 10.83 1.26
N VAL A 82 3.38 11.00 0.66
CA VAL A 82 3.01 10.37 -0.61
C VAL A 82 2.99 11.39 -1.73
N PHE A 83 3.67 11.05 -2.81
CA PHE A 83 3.70 11.79 -4.05
C PHE A 83 2.83 11.05 -5.03
N HIS A 84 1.64 11.58 -5.31
CA HIS A 84 0.69 10.99 -6.25
C HIS A 84 1.13 11.31 -7.68
N GLY A 85 1.26 10.28 -8.51
CA GLY A 85 1.73 10.37 -9.89
C GLY A 85 0.66 10.68 -10.92
N ARG A 86 1.01 10.37 -12.17
CA ARG A 86 0.04 10.17 -13.25
C ARG A 86 -0.28 8.68 -13.33
N GLU A 87 -1.47 8.34 -13.83
CA GLU A 87 -1.93 6.96 -13.97
C GLU A 87 -1.91 6.23 -12.61
N ASP A 88 -1.38 5.01 -12.58
CA ASP A 88 -1.37 4.13 -11.42
C ASP A 88 -0.07 4.21 -10.61
N ASP A 89 0.70 5.28 -10.77
CA ASP A 89 1.94 5.51 -10.02
C ASP A 89 1.75 6.39 -8.78
N ALA A 90 2.31 5.96 -7.65
CA ALA A 90 2.59 6.81 -6.50
C ALA A 90 4.01 6.55 -5.98
N TRP A 91 4.56 7.51 -5.23
CA TRP A 91 5.81 7.32 -4.50
C TRP A 91 5.64 7.62 -3.03
N VAL A 92 6.04 6.67 -2.20
CA VAL A 92 6.08 6.85 -0.75
C VAL A 92 7.49 7.28 -0.36
N ASN A 93 7.58 8.39 0.36
CA ASN A 93 8.81 8.89 0.93
C ASN A 93 8.77 8.70 2.45
N TYR A 94 9.57 7.75 2.93
CA TYR A 94 9.77 7.52 4.35
C TYR A 94 10.87 8.45 4.86
N LEU A 95 10.51 9.39 5.73
CA LEU A 95 11.46 10.31 6.33
C LEU A 95 12.42 9.52 7.24
N ARG A 96 13.71 9.81 7.13
CA ARG A 96 14.77 9.14 7.93
C ARG A 96 14.60 9.32 9.43
N LYS A 97 13.90 10.38 9.84
CA LYS A 97 13.57 10.70 11.24
C LYS A 97 12.18 11.31 11.26
N ARG A 98 11.52 11.21 12.42
CA ARG A 98 10.28 11.92 12.72
C ARG A 98 10.47 13.43 12.48
N CYS A 99 9.56 14.04 11.74
CA CYS A 99 9.56 15.46 11.44
C CYS A 99 8.67 16.21 12.44
N LEU A 100 9.28 16.93 13.38
CA LEU A 100 8.55 17.60 14.45
C LEU A 100 7.66 18.73 13.91
N GLY A 101 6.38 18.71 14.31
CA GLY A 101 5.37 19.68 13.89
C GLY A 101 4.80 19.42 12.50
N LEU A 102 5.25 18.39 11.78
CA LEU A 102 4.64 17.98 10.52
C LEU A 102 3.31 17.30 10.81
N ARG A 103 2.25 17.74 10.13
CA ARG A 103 0.89 17.23 10.31
C ARG A 103 0.26 16.93 8.96
N PRO A 104 -0.74 16.05 8.93
CA PRO A 104 -1.65 15.96 7.80
C PRO A 104 -2.18 17.34 7.41
N ASP A 105 -2.49 17.49 6.12
CA ASP A 105 -3.08 18.70 5.53
C ASP A 105 -2.17 19.95 5.43
N MET A 106 -0.88 19.83 5.75
CA MET A 106 0.10 20.89 5.48
C MET A 106 0.49 20.95 3.99
N ILE A 107 1.07 22.08 3.59
CA ILE A 107 1.74 22.27 2.29
C ILE A 107 3.22 22.00 2.48
N LEU A 108 3.81 21.16 1.63
CA LEU A 108 5.23 20.88 1.65
C LEU A 108 6.00 21.98 0.91
N THR A 109 6.83 22.74 1.62
CA THR A 109 7.73 23.75 1.07
C THR A 109 9.15 23.21 1.05
N VAL A 110 9.68 22.97 -0.15
CA VAL A 110 11.03 22.37 -0.31
C VAL A 110 12.07 23.46 -0.55
N GLU A 111 13.13 23.43 0.24
CA GLU A 111 14.37 24.17 0.04
C GLU A 111 15.25 23.39 -0.96
N ARG A 112 14.99 23.55 -2.25
CA ARG A 112 15.71 22.83 -3.33
C ARG A 112 16.56 23.77 -4.18
N GLN A 113 17.78 23.34 -4.50
CA GLN A 113 18.70 24.06 -5.40
C GLN A 113 18.53 23.67 -6.89
N GLY A 114 17.84 22.56 -7.18
CA GLY A 114 17.71 22.01 -8.53
C GLY A 114 16.28 21.85 -9.03
N MET A 115 16.15 21.32 -10.25
CA MET A 115 14.85 21.03 -10.87
C MET A 115 14.17 19.76 -10.36
N ARG A 116 14.93 18.84 -9.75
CA ARG A 116 14.41 17.57 -9.22
C ARG A 116 14.21 17.66 -7.71
N LEU A 117 13.33 16.81 -7.19
CA LEU A 117 13.16 16.60 -5.76
C LEU A 117 13.97 15.36 -5.36
N CYS A 118 15.00 15.53 -4.54
CA CYS A 118 15.92 14.46 -4.18
C CYS A 118 15.80 14.05 -2.72
N ALA A 119 16.20 12.81 -2.44
CA ALA A 119 16.48 12.36 -1.10
C ALA A 119 17.48 13.32 -0.44
N ARG A 120 17.27 13.61 0.84
CA ARG A 120 18.01 14.60 1.64
C ARG A 120 17.75 16.06 1.30
N ASP A 121 16.87 16.37 0.34
CA ASP A 121 16.39 17.75 0.18
C ASP A 121 15.69 18.18 1.46
N ARG A 122 15.93 19.44 1.85
CA ARG A 122 15.32 20.02 3.03
C ARG A 122 13.94 20.53 2.70
N PHE A 123 13.01 20.38 3.63
CA PHE A 123 11.67 20.91 3.49
C PHE A 123 11.08 21.33 4.84
N ARG A 124 10.00 22.09 4.77
CA ARG A 124 9.14 22.44 5.90
C ARG A 124 7.68 22.22 5.53
N GLY A 125 6.88 21.80 6.49
CA GLY A 125 5.42 21.82 6.41
C GLY A 125 4.92 23.21 6.76
N THR A 126 4.22 23.85 5.84
CA THR A 126 3.58 25.15 6.04
C THR A 126 2.07 24.93 6.18
N PRO A 127 1.40 25.51 7.18
CA PRO A 127 -0.05 25.38 7.32
C PRO A 127 -0.76 26.04 6.13
N ARG A 128 -1.91 25.49 5.75
CA ARG A 128 -2.79 26.10 4.73
C ARG A 128 -3.45 27.38 5.22
N THR A 129 -3.75 27.43 6.50
CA THR A 129 -4.37 28.58 7.15
C THR A 129 -3.31 29.55 7.69
N ARG A 130 -3.60 30.85 7.58
CA ARG A 130 -2.73 31.90 8.08
C ARG A 130 -2.66 31.82 9.61
N GLY A 131 -1.45 31.91 10.18
CA GLY A 131 -1.24 31.92 11.64
C GLY A 131 -1.03 30.55 12.28
N GLY A 132 -1.10 29.45 11.53
CA GLY A 132 -0.70 28.14 12.04
C GLY A 132 0.82 28.03 12.28
N ALA A 133 1.22 27.16 13.20
CA ALA A 133 2.62 26.76 13.32
C ALA A 133 3.00 25.80 12.18
N GLY A 134 4.14 26.07 11.54
CA GLY A 134 4.77 25.16 10.59
C GLY A 134 5.60 24.08 11.29
N SER A 135 6.14 23.16 10.50
CA SER A 135 7.07 22.14 11.01
C SER A 135 8.48 22.71 11.20
N MET A 136 9.28 21.99 11.99
CA MET A 136 10.73 22.13 11.97
C MET A 136 11.29 21.75 10.57
N PRO A 137 12.49 22.23 10.19
CA PRO A 137 13.12 21.80 8.95
C PRO A 137 13.43 20.30 9.00
N CYS A 138 13.03 19.59 7.95
CA CYS A 138 13.12 18.15 7.82
C CYS A 138 13.82 17.77 6.52
N MET A 139 14.15 16.49 6.37
CA MET A 139 14.84 15.98 5.20
C MET A 139 14.06 14.82 4.59
N LEU A 140 13.90 14.84 3.27
CA LEU A 140 13.30 13.73 2.55
C LEU A 140 14.17 12.47 2.62
N GLY A 141 13.52 11.31 2.60
CA GLY A 141 14.15 10.00 2.40
C GLY A 141 14.14 9.59 0.93
N ASP A 142 14.21 8.29 0.70
CA ASP A 142 14.14 7.70 -0.64
C ASP A 142 12.69 7.55 -1.13
N PHE A 143 12.48 7.54 -2.44
CA PHE A 143 11.16 7.47 -3.06
C PHE A 143 10.88 6.06 -3.52
N HIS A 144 10.05 5.33 -2.78
CA HIS A 144 9.61 3.98 -3.11
C HIS A 144 8.41 4.06 -4.02
N ARG A 145 8.52 3.54 -5.25
CA ARG A 145 7.37 3.46 -6.14
C ARG A 145 6.37 2.44 -5.59
N VAL A 146 5.11 2.82 -5.50
CA VAL A 146 4.00 1.95 -5.13
C VAL A 146 2.87 2.16 -6.14
N PRO A 147 2.07 1.13 -6.44
CA PRO A 147 0.90 1.33 -7.27
C PRO A 147 -0.13 2.19 -6.51
N SER A 148 -0.82 3.09 -7.22
CA SER A 148 -1.74 4.08 -6.65
C SER A 148 -2.87 3.44 -5.81
N ASN A 149 -3.32 2.25 -6.18
CA ASN A 149 -4.34 1.49 -5.44
C ASN A 149 -3.87 1.07 -4.02
N SER A 150 -2.57 0.95 -3.79
CA SER A 150 -2.00 0.53 -2.51
C SER A 150 -1.90 1.68 -1.49
N VAL A 151 -2.03 2.94 -1.93
CA VAL A 151 -1.96 4.11 -1.05
C VAL A 151 -3.07 4.09 0.01
N GLY A 152 -4.24 3.53 -0.33
CA GLY A 152 -5.35 3.33 0.63
C GLY A 152 -4.94 2.41 1.79
N ALA A 153 -4.40 1.22 1.47
CA ALA A 153 -3.94 0.27 2.47
C ALA A 153 -2.85 0.85 3.39
N ILE A 154 -1.93 1.66 2.83
CA ILE A 154 -0.92 2.37 3.63
C ILE A 154 -1.58 3.34 4.61
N ARG A 155 -2.62 4.07 4.17
CA ARG A 155 -3.36 5.01 5.04
C ARG A 155 -4.06 4.27 6.17
N ASP A 156 -4.72 3.18 5.84
CA ASP A 156 -5.47 2.38 6.81
C ASP A 156 -4.53 1.76 7.85
N ALA A 157 -3.37 1.26 7.41
CA ALA A 157 -2.33 0.75 8.31
C ALA A 157 -1.80 1.82 9.28
N ILE A 158 -1.55 3.04 8.78
CA ILE A 158 -1.15 4.17 9.64
C ILE A 158 -2.24 4.46 10.66
N GLN A 159 -3.49 4.59 10.23
CA GLN A 159 -4.61 4.90 11.11
C GLN A 159 -4.82 3.82 12.18
N ALA A 160 -4.69 2.54 11.81
CA ALA A 160 -4.77 1.42 12.74
C ALA A 160 -3.65 1.49 13.80
N SER A 161 -2.42 1.79 13.38
CA SER A 161 -1.27 1.88 14.30
C SER A 161 -1.44 3.01 15.34
N GLU A 162 -2.03 4.14 14.95
CA GLU A 162 -2.29 5.27 15.83
C GLU A 162 -3.37 4.93 16.88
N ARG A 163 -4.43 4.23 16.45
CA ARG A 163 -5.49 3.74 17.37
C ARG A 163 -4.91 2.77 18.39
N THR A 164 -4.16 1.76 17.95
CA THR A 164 -3.55 0.76 18.86
C THR A 164 -2.58 1.40 19.85
N THR A 165 -1.78 2.36 19.41
CA THR A 165 -0.86 3.10 20.29
C THR A 165 -1.62 3.92 21.34
N THR A 166 -2.76 4.49 20.97
CA THR A 166 -3.64 5.22 21.90
C THR A 166 -4.21 4.27 22.94
N VAL A 167 -4.74 3.13 22.52
CA VAL A 167 -5.29 2.09 23.42
C VAL A 167 -4.24 1.60 24.42
N LYS A 168 -3.03 1.27 23.97
CA LYS A 168 -1.93 0.83 24.87
C LYS A 168 -1.58 1.88 25.92
N ARG A 169 -1.67 3.17 25.58
CA ARG A 169 -1.44 4.25 26.56
C ARG A 169 -2.59 4.42 27.54
N THR A 170 -3.83 4.25 27.09
CA THR A 170 -5.01 4.49 27.94
C THR A 170 -5.36 3.31 28.84
N VAL A 171 -5.10 2.07 28.39
CA VAL A 171 -5.44 0.84 29.13
C VAL A 171 -4.30 0.40 30.07
N GLY A 172 -3.11 0.97 29.93
CA GLY A 172 -1.91 0.52 30.64
C GLY A 172 -1.46 -0.88 30.19
N PRO A 173 -0.27 -1.35 30.62
CA PRO A 173 0.12 -2.74 30.41
C PRO A 173 -0.86 -3.64 31.15
N VAL A 174 -1.61 -4.48 30.44
CA VAL A 174 -2.29 -5.61 31.05
C VAL A 174 -1.19 -6.61 31.41
N GLU A 175 -0.85 -6.67 32.70
CA GLU A 175 0.05 -7.69 33.23
C GLU A 175 -0.63 -9.05 33.04
N PRO A 176 0.01 -10.01 32.34
CA PRO A 176 -0.58 -11.35 32.20
C PRO A 176 -0.51 -12.05 33.56
N THR A 177 -1.64 -12.12 34.26
CA THR A 177 -1.81 -13.03 35.39
C THR A 177 -1.77 -14.45 34.85
N GLY A 178 -0.60 -15.08 34.90
CA GLY A 178 -0.45 -16.50 34.65
C GLY A 178 -1.13 -17.32 35.76
N PRO A 179 -1.64 -18.53 35.45
CA PRO A 179 -2.20 -19.40 36.46
C PRO A 179 -1.09 -19.95 37.37
N GLU A 180 -1.22 -19.73 38.67
CA GLU A 180 -0.42 -20.38 39.70
C GLU A 180 -0.84 -21.86 39.80
N ASP A 181 -0.20 -22.72 39.01
CA ASP A 181 -0.19 -24.16 39.29
C ASP A 181 0.84 -24.46 40.37
N ALA A 182 0.39 -24.44 41.63
CA ALA A 182 1.09 -25.04 42.75
C ALA A 182 0.35 -26.31 43.19
N THR A 183 0.71 -27.45 42.59
CA THR A 183 0.48 -28.76 43.20
C THR A 183 1.79 -29.53 43.16
N SER A 184 2.39 -29.70 44.33
CA SER A 184 3.35 -30.77 44.61
C SER A 184 2.79 -31.57 45.78
N PRO A 185 2.60 -32.90 45.65
CA PRO A 185 2.47 -33.76 46.80
C PRO A 185 3.87 -34.16 47.29
N GLU A 186 4.16 -33.87 48.56
CA GLU A 186 5.20 -34.55 49.33
C GLU A 186 4.72 -35.97 49.72
N GLU A 187 5.71 -36.83 49.97
CA GLU A 187 5.70 -38.30 50.12
C GLU A 187 4.69 -38.92 51.10
#